data_AF-A0A539DHN1-F1
#
_entry.id   AF-A0A539DHN1-F1
#
_cell.length_a   1.000
_cell.length_b   1.000
_cell.length_c   1.000
_cell.angle_alpha   90.00
_cell.angle_beta   90.00
_cell.angle_gamma   90.00
#
_symmetry.space_group_name_H-M   'P 1'
#
loop_
_entity.id
_entity.type
_entity.pdbx_description
1 polymer ?
#
loop_
_entity_poly.entity_id
_entity_poly.type
_entity_poly.pdbx_seq_one_letter_code
_entity_poly.pdbx_strand_id
1 'polypeptide(L)'
;MSATQRKRALVFDSGVGGLSVLDAIVNAGLAVDLDYVADNAWLPYGEKPDAALVARVPALIRALVDEWAPDAVVIACNTASTIALDAVRAAIAAPVVGVVPPIKPAAEATKTGVIGLLATPATVARPYTDELIAKFAADKTVIRFGSTALVDAAERVLAGGEVNREAVAEALHGLFDAPGGDRLDVVALA
;
A
#
# COMPACT_ATOMS: atom_id res chain seq x y z
N MET A 1 -28.20 13.09 -27.64
CA MET A 1 -28.19 12.67 -26.22
C MET A 1 -26.73 12.61 -25.81
N SER A 2 -26.27 13.56 -24.98
CA SER A 2 -24.89 13.54 -24.48
C SER A 2 -24.74 12.33 -23.58
N ALA A 3 -23.85 11.40 -23.92
CA ALA A 3 -23.48 10.34 -22.99
C ALA A 3 -22.97 11.03 -21.72
N THR A 4 -23.62 10.77 -20.58
CA THR A 4 -23.15 11.26 -19.29
C THR A 4 -21.71 10.80 -19.14
N GLN A 5 -20.76 11.73 -19.19
CA GLN A 5 -19.35 11.42 -19.07
C GLN A 5 -19.15 10.74 -17.72
N ARG A 6 -18.70 9.48 -17.74
CA ARG A 6 -18.39 8.76 -16.51
C ARG A 6 -17.26 9.48 -15.80
N LYS A 7 -17.33 9.47 -14.48
CA LYS A 7 -16.24 9.95 -13.64
C LYS A 7 -15.03 9.06 -13.85
N ARG A 8 -13.83 9.64 -13.76
CA ARG A 8 -12.57 8.93 -14.01
C ARG A 8 -11.65 9.02 -12.80
N ALA A 9 -11.09 7.91 -12.37
CA ALA A 9 -10.13 7.87 -11.28
C ALA A 9 -8.79 7.32 -11.75
N LEU A 10 -7.72 8.02 -11.38
CA LEU A 10 -6.34 7.58 -11.58
C LEU A 10 -5.89 6.77 -10.37
N VAL A 11 -5.58 5.49 -10.56
CA VAL A 11 -4.96 4.62 -9.56
C VAL A 11 -3.46 4.56 -9.83
N PHE A 12 -2.68 4.94 -8.83
CA PHE A 12 -1.22 5.00 -8.92
C PHE A 12 -0.57 4.06 -7.91
N ASP A 13 0.44 3.31 -8.36
CA ASP A 13 1.32 2.50 -7.51
C ASP A 13 2.78 2.57 -7.96
N SER A 14 3.70 2.12 -7.11
CA SER A 14 5.11 1.96 -7.50
C SER A 14 5.36 0.77 -8.43
N GLY A 15 4.45 -0.19 -8.48
CA GLY A 15 4.56 -1.42 -9.27
C GLY A 15 3.18 -1.97 -9.64
N VAL A 16 3.05 -3.29 -9.75
CA VAL A 16 1.77 -3.94 -10.05
C VAL A 16 1.01 -4.40 -8.80
N GLY A 17 1.59 -4.27 -7.61
CA GLY A 17 0.92 -4.61 -6.34
C GLY A 17 -0.41 -3.86 -6.12
N GLY A 18 -0.51 -2.63 -6.61
CA GLY A 18 -1.71 -1.80 -6.58
C GLY A 18 -2.89 -2.34 -7.40
N LEU A 19 -2.68 -3.35 -8.25
CA LEU A 19 -3.78 -4.03 -8.94
C LEU A 19 -4.78 -4.66 -7.96
N SER A 20 -4.34 -5.06 -6.77
CA SER A 20 -5.25 -5.54 -5.72
C SER A 20 -6.25 -4.46 -5.26
N VAL A 21 -5.81 -3.20 -5.19
CA VAL A 21 -6.67 -2.05 -4.87
C VAL A 21 -7.57 -1.72 -6.05
N LEU A 22 -7.04 -1.77 -7.28
CA LEU A 22 -7.82 -1.59 -8.50
C LEU A 22 -8.97 -2.61 -8.59
N ASP A 23 -8.68 -3.90 -8.35
CA ASP A 23 -9.66 -4.98 -8.34
C ASP A 23 -10.74 -4.75 -7.28
N ALA A 24 -10.36 -4.27 -6.09
CA ALA A 24 -11.32 -3.92 -5.04
C ALA A 24 -12.26 -2.78 -5.48
N ILE A 25 -11.74 -1.77 -6.20
CA ILE A 25 -12.55 -0.67 -6.74
C ILE A 25 -13.50 -1.17 -7.84
N VAL A 26 -13.03 -2.04 -8.73
CA VAL A 26 -13.86 -2.67 -9.77
C VAL A 26 -15.00 -3.48 -9.13
N ASN A 27 -14.67 -4.30 -8.13
CA ASN A 27 -15.65 -5.16 -7.44
C ASN A 27 -16.65 -4.38 -6.57
N ALA A 28 -16.38 -3.12 -6.25
CA ALA A 28 -17.34 -2.24 -5.59
C ALA A 28 -18.50 -1.81 -6.51
N GLY A 29 -18.43 -2.10 -7.81
CA GLY A 29 -19.53 -1.84 -8.76
C GLY A 29 -19.76 -0.35 -9.02
N LEU A 30 -18.73 0.48 -8.82
CA LEU A 30 -18.82 1.92 -9.04
C LEU A 30 -18.86 2.23 -10.54
N ALA A 31 -19.72 3.17 -10.95
CA ALA A 31 -19.78 3.66 -12.33
C ALA A 31 -18.65 4.68 -12.60
N VAL A 32 -17.40 4.23 -12.49
CA VAL A 32 -16.17 5.02 -12.66
C VAL A 32 -15.26 4.35 -13.69
N ASP A 33 -14.68 5.14 -14.58
CA ASP A 33 -13.61 4.66 -15.46
C ASP A 33 -12.27 4.76 -14.73
N LEU A 34 -11.40 3.77 -14.89
CA LEU A 34 -10.16 3.66 -14.11
C LEU A 34 -8.96 3.68 -15.04
N ASP A 35 -8.01 4.58 -14.76
CA ASP A 35 -6.67 4.53 -15.33
C ASP A 35 -5.71 4.00 -14.27
N TYR A 36 -4.84 3.06 -14.64
CA TYR A 36 -3.82 2.53 -13.75
C TYR A 36 -2.43 2.96 -14.22
N VAL A 37 -1.63 3.51 -13.32
CA VAL A 37 -0.24 3.87 -13.57
C VAL A 37 0.66 3.22 -12.54
N ALA A 38 1.70 2.55 -13.03
CA ALA A 38 2.75 1.97 -12.22
C ALA A 38 4.10 2.61 -12.56
N ASP A 39 4.84 3.07 -11.55
CA ASP A 39 6.20 3.60 -11.72
C ASP A 39 7.26 2.49 -11.62
N ASN A 40 7.10 1.44 -12.44
CA ASN A 40 8.01 0.27 -12.44
C ASN A 40 9.49 0.67 -12.64
N ALA A 41 9.76 1.79 -13.32
CA ALA A 41 11.11 2.30 -13.53
C ALA A 41 11.83 2.70 -12.22
N TRP A 42 11.07 2.89 -11.13
CA TRP A 42 11.60 3.28 -9.83
C TRP A 42 11.17 2.35 -8.68
N LEU A 43 10.62 1.19 -9.00
CA LEU A 43 10.36 0.10 -8.06
C LEU A 43 11.69 -0.45 -7.47
N PRO A 44 11.70 -0.97 -6.24
CA PRO A 44 10.70 -0.81 -5.19
C PRO A 44 10.84 0.55 -4.48
N TYR A 45 9.72 1.21 -4.18
CA TYR A 45 9.72 2.45 -3.41
C TYR A 45 10.25 2.26 -1.98
N GLY A 46 10.05 1.07 -1.39
CA GLY A 46 10.49 0.76 -0.03
C GLY A 46 12.00 0.86 0.20
N GLU A 47 12.80 0.93 -0.88
CA GLU A 47 14.26 1.05 -0.80
C GLU A 47 14.78 2.44 -1.18
N LYS A 48 13.88 3.35 -1.58
CA LYS A 48 14.28 4.69 -2.01
C LYS A 48 14.34 5.64 -0.81
N PRO A 49 15.23 6.65 -0.83
CA PRO A 49 15.25 7.66 0.22
C PRO A 49 13.94 8.45 0.28
N ASP A 50 13.44 8.69 1.50
CA ASP A 50 12.19 9.42 1.74
C ASP A 50 12.17 10.78 1.04
N ALA A 51 13.24 11.57 1.14
CA ALA A 51 13.33 12.88 0.49
C ALA A 51 13.16 12.79 -1.04
N ALA A 52 13.65 11.70 -1.66
CA ALA A 52 13.51 11.49 -3.08
C ALA A 52 12.07 11.09 -3.46
N LEU A 53 11.39 10.31 -2.62
CA LEU A 53 9.96 9.98 -2.79
C LEU A 53 9.05 11.19 -2.61
N VAL A 54 9.30 12.02 -1.58
CA VAL A 54 8.57 13.28 -1.33
C VAL A 54 8.72 14.26 -2.50
N ALA A 55 9.87 14.29 -3.17
CA ALA A 55 10.05 15.11 -4.36
C ALA A 55 9.40 14.50 -5.62
N ARG A 56 9.57 13.19 -5.84
CA ARG A 56 9.16 12.51 -7.07
C ARG A 56 7.65 12.31 -7.15
N VAL A 57 7.03 11.77 -6.10
CA VAL A 57 5.64 11.30 -6.17
C VAL A 57 4.65 12.45 -6.44
N PRO A 58 4.70 13.60 -5.73
CA PRO A 58 3.82 14.72 -6.04
C PRO A 58 4.03 15.28 -7.44
N ALA A 59 5.28 15.36 -7.91
CA ALA A 59 5.59 15.85 -9.25
C ALA A 59 5.04 14.91 -10.34
N LEU A 60 5.19 13.59 -10.17
CA LEU A 60 4.67 12.59 -11.09
C LEU A 60 3.14 12.61 -11.13
N ILE A 61 2.48 12.59 -9.97
CA ILE A 61 1.01 12.65 -9.89
C ILE A 61 0.50 13.96 -10.50
N ARG A 62 1.17 15.09 -10.25
CA ARG A 62 0.80 16.37 -10.84
C ARG A 62 0.86 16.32 -12.36
N ALA A 63 1.92 15.77 -12.94
CA ALA A 63 2.05 15.64 -14.39
C ALA A 63 0.92 14.78 -14.98
N LEU A 64 0.61 13.64 -14.37
CA LEU A 64 -0.50 12.76 -14.79
C LEU A 64 -1.87 13.45 -14.69
N VAL A 65 -2.07 14.24 -13.63
CA VAL A 65 -3.32 15.00 -13.43
C VAL A 65 -3.46 16.12 -14.46
N ASP A 66 -2.38 16.84 -14.76
CA ASP A 66 -2.38 17.89 -15.77
C ASP A 66 -2.61 17.33 -17.18
N GLU A 67 -2.08 16.14 -17.47
CA GLU A 67 -2.21 15.50 -18.79
C GLU A 67 -3.59 14.87 -18.98
N TRP A 68 -4.08 14.14 -17.98
CA TRP A 68 -5.27 13.30 -18.15
C TRP A 68 -6.53 13.92 -17.54
N ALA A 69 -6.40 14.81 -16.55
CA ALA A 69 -7.51 15.43 -15.81
C ALA A 69 -8.49 14.40 -15.18
N PRO A 70 -8.04 13.54 -14.25
CA PRO A 70 -8.93 12.63 -13.53
C PRO A 70 -9.82 13.38 -12.52
N ASP A 71 -11.00 12.85 -12.22
CA ASP A 71 -11.90 13.37 -11.18
C ASP A 71 -11.44 13.00 -9.76
N ALA A 72 -10.62 11.96 -9.61
CA ALA A 72 -10.02 11.55 -8.35
C ALA A 72 -8.69 10.81 -8.56
N VAL A 73 -7.84 10.82 -7.54
CA VAL A 73 -6.58 10.06 -7.51
C VAL A 73 -6.59 9.09 -6.33
N VAL A 74 -6.19 7.84 -6.59
CA VAL A 74 -5.98 6.80 -5.58
C VAL A 74 -4.49 6.45 -5.56
N ILE A 75 -3.81 6.69 -4.45
CA ILE A 75 -2.46 6.20 -4.21
C ILE A 75 -2.58 4.80 -3.58
N ALA A 76 -2.41 3.77 -4.40
CA ALA A 76 -2.53 2.37 -4.01
C ALA A 76 -1.26 1.80 -3.35
N CYS A 77 -0.14 2.53 -3.43
CA CYS A 77 1.11 2.17 -2.77
C CYS A 77 1.07 2.55 -1.28
N ASN A 78 1.22 1.60 -0.36
CA ASN A 78 1.39 1.93 1.08
C ASN A 78 2.65 2.75 1.33
N THR A 79 3.75 2.45 0.66
CA THR A 79 5.00 3.24 0.80
C THR A 79 4.80 4.68 0.35
N ALA A 80 4.19 4.92 -0.82
CA ALA A 80 3.93 6.28 -1.28
C ALA A 80 2.92 7.01 -0.38
N SER A 81 1.87 6.32 0.08
CA SER A 81 0.83 6.91 0.94
C SER A 81 1.38 7.33 2.30
N THR A 82 2.27 6.54 2.90
CA THR A 82 2.86 6.86 4.20
C THR A 82 3.94 7.94 4.15
N ILE A 83 4.38 8.37 2.96
CA ILE A 83 5.44 9.37 2.76
C ILE A 83 4.92 10.67 2.18
N ALA A 84 4.18 10.56 1.09
CA ALA A 84 3.98 11.65 0.16
C ALA A 84 2.51 12.06 0.05
N LEU A 85 1.58 11.39 0.75
CA LEU A 85 0.15 11.63 0.57
C LEU A 85 -0.24 13.10 0.80
N ASP A 86 0.27 13.73 1.86
CA ASP A 86 -0.02 15.13 2.14
C ASP A 86 0.64 16.08 1.14
N ALA A 87 1.85 15.75 0.67
CA ALA A 87 2.52 16.51 -0.38
C ALA A 87 1.78 16.40 -1.72
N VAL A 88 1.25 15.23 -2.05
CA VAL A 88 0.39 15.01 -3.23
C VAL A 88 -0.88 15.84 -3.11
N ARG A 89 -1.58 15.78 -1.96
CA ARG A 89 -2.78 16.60 -1.70
C ARG A 89 -2.53 18.09 -1.81
N ALA A 90 -1.34 18.56 -1.46
CA ALA A 90 -0.96 19.96 -1.63
C ALA A 90 -0.62 20.33 -3.09
N ALA A 91 -0.20 19.37 -3.90
CA ALA A 91 0.26 19.60 -5.27
C ALA A 91 -0.87 19.64 -6.32
N ILE A 92 -2.02 19.02 -6.04
CA ILE A 92 -3.15 18.88 -6.97
C ILE A 92 -4.49 19.24 -6.31
N ALA A 93 -5.45 19.70 -7.13
CA ALA A 93 -6.80 20.04 -6.66
C ALA A 93 -7.76 18.84 -6.62
N ALA A 94 -7.49 17.79 -7.42
CA ALA A 94 -8.32 16.59 -7.43
C ALA A 94 -8.27 15.88 -6.06
N PRO A 95 -9.39 15.31 -5.59
CA PRO A 95 -9.42 14.56 -4.33
C PRO A 95 -8.47 13.36 -4.38
N VAL A 96 -7.71 13.16 -3.29
CA VAL A 96 -6.69 12.11 -3.18
C VAL A 96 -7.01 11.16 -2.04
N VAL A 97 -7.19 9.90 -2.39
CA VAL A 97 -7.35 8.77 -1.46
C VAL A 97 -6.03 8.00 -1.42
N GLY A 98 -5.50 7.72 -0.23
CA GLY A 98 -4.36 6.84 -0.05
C GLY A 98 -4.77 5.56 0.67
N VAL A 99 -3.97 4.52 0.50
CA VAL A 99 -4.03 3.33 1.37
C VAL A 99 -3.18 3.54 2.61
N VAL A 100 -3.46 2.76 3.65
CA VAL A 100 -2.68 2.76 4.89
C VAL A 100 -2.49 1.32 5.34
N PRO A 101 -1.41 1.01 6.10
CA PRO A 101 -1.27 -0.29 6.74
C PRO A 101 -2.56 -0.67 7.49
N PRO A 102 -3.13 -1.88 7.28
CA PRO A 102 -4.45 -2.23 7.78
C PRO A 102 -4.43 -2.63 9.27
N ILE A 103 -3.84 -1.78 10.11
CA ILE A 103 -3.69 -1.98 11.56
C ILE A 103 -5.05 -1.98 12.26
N LYS A 104 -5.91 -1.02 11.94
CA LYS A 104 -7.25 -0.92 12.54
C LYS A 104 -8.09 -2.19 12.33
N PRO A 105 -8.33 -2.66 11.08
CA PRO A 105 -9.11 -3.87 10.88
C PRO A 105 -8.43 -5.11 11.49
N ALA A 106 -7.08 -5.17 11.50
CA ALA A 106 -6.39 -6.27 12.16
C ALA A 106 -6.59 -6.28 13.69
N ALA A 107 -6.59 -5.11 14.31
CA ALA A 107 -6.85 -4.95 15.74
C ALA A 107 -8.31 -5.25 16.12
N GLU A 108 -9.25 -4.97 15.23
CA GLU A 108 -10.66 -5.34 15.39
C GLU A 108 -10.89 -6.86 15.19
N ALA A 109 -10.06 -7.52 14.38
CA ALA A 109 -10.21 -8.94 14.04
C ALA A 109 -9.52 -9.92 15.01
N THR A 110 -8.43 -9.50 15.67
CA THR A 110 -7.66 -10.38 16.57
C THR A 110 -8.45 -10.79 17.81
N LYS A 111 -8.31 -12.05 18.20
CA LYS A 111 -8.87 -12.65 19.42
C LYS A 111 -7.83 -12.79 20.53
N THR A 112 -6.57 -13.00 20.17
CA THR A 112 -5.45 -13.12 21.12
C THR A 112 -4.84 -11.78 21.50
N GLY A 113 -5.08 -10.75 20.69
CA GLY A 113 -4.46 -9.44 20.81
C GLY A 113 -3.04 -9.39 20.23
N VAL A 114 -2.61 -10.39 19.45
CA VAL A 114 -1.31 -10.42 18.78
C VAL A 114 -1.48 -10.43 17.26
N ILE A 115 -0.93 -9.40 16.61
CA ILE A 115 -1.08 -9.12 15.19
C ILE A 115 0.30 -9.13 14.54
N GLY A 116 0.42 -9.77 13.37
CA GLY A 116 1.55 -9.59 12.47
C GLY A 116 1.32 -8.43 11.50
N LEU A 117 2.35 -7.62 11.24
CA LEU A 117 2.37 -6.65 10.15
C LEU A 117 3.47 -7.07 9.16
N LEU A 118 3.05 -7.41 7.95
CA LEU A 118 3.94 -7.55 6.79
C LEU A 118 3.87 -6.27 5.97
N ALA A 119 5.03 -5.68 5.71
CA ALA A 119 5.15 -4.54 4.81
C ALA A 119 6.57 -4.45 4.24
N THR A 120 6.86 -3.42 3.44
CA THR A 120 8.26 -3.10 3.10
C THR A 120 9.05 -2.68 4.35
N PRO A 121 10.39 -2.85 4.37
CA PRO A 121 11.25 -2.41 5.47
C PRO A 121 11.05 -0.94 5.86
N ALA A 122 10.84 -0.08 4.87
CA ALA A 122 10.55 1.31 5.15
C ALA A 122 9.18 1.48 5.81
N THR A 123 8.11 0.85 5.30
CA THR A 123 6.77 0.97 5.88
C THR A 123 6.72 0.50 7.34
N VAL A 124 7.39 -0.60 7.71
CA VAL A 124 7.38 -1.08 9.11
C VAL A 124 8.10 -0.15 10.08
N ALA A 125 9.10 0.61 9.61
CA ALA A 125 9.94 1.49 10.41
C ALA A 125 9.43 2.94 10.48
N ARG A 126 8.32 3.26 9.79
CA ARG A 126 7.82 4.64 9.66
C ARG A 126 7.08 5.14 10.90
N PRO A 127 7.25 6.43 11.26
CA PRO A 127 6.45 7.08 12.31
C PRO A 127 4.95 6.98 12.07
N TYR A 128 4.51 7.07 10.80
CA TYR A 128 3.11 6.91 10.45
C TYR A 128 2.54 5.55 10.88
N THR A 129 3.32 4.47 10.74
CA THR A 129 2.93 3.13 11.22
C THR A 129 2.86 3.09 12.74
N ASP A 130 3.79 3.76 13.44
CA ASP A 130 3.74 3.90 14.90
C ASP A 130 2.47 4.64 15.35
N GLU A 131 2.09 5.71 14.67
CA GLU A 131 0.86 6.48 14.95
C GLU A 131 -0.40 5.63 14.75
N LEU A 132 -0.47 4.83 13.69
CA LEU A 132 -1.59 3.91 13.47
C LEU A 132 -1.69 2.86 14.59
N ILE A 133 -0.55 2.30 15.00
CA ILE A 133 -0.50 1.31 16.09
C ILE A 133 -0.91 1.96 17.41
N ALA A 134 -0.38 3.13 17.74
CA ALA A 134 -0.74 3.87 18.95
C ALA A 134 -2.23 4.28 18.95
N LYS A 135 -2.82 4.55 17.79
CA LYS A 135 -4.22 4.96 17.67
C LYS A 135 -5.21 3.80 17.72
N PHE A 136 -4.89 2.67 17.08
CA PHE A 136 -5.85 1.60 16.83
C PHE A 136 -5.52 0.27 17.50
N ALA A 137 -4.30 0.10 17.99
CA ALA A 137 -3.80 -1.16 18.53
C ALA A 137 -2.98 -0.96 19.83
N ALA A 138 -3.26 0.11 20.59
CA ALA A 138 -2.50 0.49 21.79
C ALA A 138 -2.49 -0.59 22.88
N ASP A 139 -3.53 -1.41 22.96
CA ASP A 139 -3.68 -2.53 23.89
C ASP A 139 -3.28 -3.88 23.28
N LYS A 140 -2.72 -3.89 22.06
CA LYS A 140 -2.34 -5.09 21.30
C LYS A 140 -0.83 -5.19 21.16
N THR A 141 -0.35 -6.39 20.87
CA THR A 141 1.04 -6.63 20.42
C THR A 141 1.07 -6.65 18.90
N VAL A 142 1.92 -5.83 18.29
CA VAL A 142 2.12 -5.80 16.83
C VAL A 142 3.53 -6.23 16.50
N ILE A 143 3.66 -7.45 15.97
CA ILE A 143 4.93 -8.02 15.47
C ILE A 143 5.12 -7.53 14.04
N ARG A 144 6.23 -6.84 13.77
CA ARG A 144 6.48 -6.23 12.46
C ARG A 144 7.57 -6.98 11.73
N PHE A 145 7.33 -7.30 10.47
CA PHE A 145 8.34 -7.89 9.60
C PHE A 145 8.37 -7.18 8.25
N GLY A 146 9.54 -6.63 7.92
CA GLY A 146 9.80 -5.92 6.67
C GLY A 146 10.37 -6.87 5.63
N SER A 147 9.77 -6.96 4.43
CA SER A 147 10.27 -7.85 3.37
C SER A 147 10.20 -7.22 1.98
N THR A 148 11.37 -6.94 1.38
CA THR A 148 11.46 -6.68 -0.07
C THR A 148 11.24 -7.98 -0.85
N ALA A 149 11.72 -9.12 -0.34
CA ALA A 149 11.62 -10.41 -1.02
C ALA A 149 10.16 -10.81 -1.32
N LEU A 150 9.20 -10.45 -0.47
CA LEU A 150 7.77 -10.64 -0.74
C LEU A 150 7.24 -9.73 -1.85
N VAL A 151 7.77 -8.52 -2.00
CA VAL A 151 7.42 -7.62 -3.12
C VAL A 151 7.87 -8.26 -4.43
N ASP A 152 9.14 -8.69 -4.50
CA ASP A 152 9.68 -9.36 -5.69
C ASP A 152 8.92 -10.65 -6.02
N ALA A 153 8.55 -11.43 -4.99
CA ALA A 153 7.76 -12.63 -5.15
C ALA A 153 6.36 -12.33 -5.70
N ALA A 154 5.70 -11.27 -5.22
CA ALA A 154 4.39 -10.86 -5.71
C ALA A 154 4.45 -10.38 -7.17
N GLU A 155 5.41 -9.53 -7.51
CA GLU A 155 5.63 -9.04 -8.88
C GLU A 155 5.89 -10.20 -9.85
N ARG A 156 6.72 -11.18 -9.44
CA ARG A 156 6.99 -12.39 -10.23
C ARG A 156 5.73 -13.21 -10.50
N VAL A 157 4.88 -13.42 -9.50
CA VAL A 157 3.64 -14.18 -9.64
C VAL A 157 2.66 -13.46 -10.56
N LEU A 158 2.52 -12.14 -10.41
CA LEU A 158 1.68 -11.31 -11.27
C LEU A 158 2.17 -11.30 -12.73
N ALA A 159 3.47 -11.47 -12.96
CA ALA A 159 4.05 -11.67 -14.29
C ALA A 159 3.90 -13.10 -14.84
N GLY A 160 3.15 -13.99 -14.16
CA GLY A 160 2.92 -15.38 -14.58
C GLY A 160 3.99 -16.36 -14.14
N GLY A 161 4.91 -15.94 -13.27
CA GLY A 161 5.93 -16.80 -12.67
C GLY A 161 5.41 -17.58 -11.46
N GLU A 162 6.25 -18.48 -10.95
CA GLU A 162 5.95 -19.26 -9.75
C GLU A 162 6.17 -18.48 -8.45
N VAL A 163 5.41 -18.84 -7.42
CA VAL A 163 5.55 -18.31 -6.05
C VAL A 163 6.92 -18.67 -5.47
N ASN A 164 7.66 -17.68 -4.99
CA ASN A 164 8.87 -17.92 -4.20
C ASN A 164 8.50 -18.38 -2.78
N ARG A 165 8.48 -19.70 -2.57
CA ARG A 165 8.12 -20.31 -1.27
C ARG A 165 9.13 -19.98 -0.17
N GLU A 166 10.39 -19.74 -0.51
CA GLU A 166 11.43 -19.40 0.45
C GLU A 166 11.19 -18.01 1.05
N ALA A 167 10.89 -17.01 0.20
CA ALA A 167 10.54 -15.67 0.65
C ALA A 167 9.29 -15.66 1.56
N VAL A 168 8.29 -16.50 1.23
CA VAL A 168 7.10 -16.66 2.09
C VAL A 168 7.47 -17.32 3.41
N ALA A 169 8.27 -18.38 3.41
CA ALA A 169 8.71 -19.06 4.62
C ALA A 169 9.52 -18.15 5.54
N GLU A 170 10.43 -17.35 4.97
CA GLU A 170 11.19 -16.33 5.71
C GLU A 170 10.27 -15.34 6.41
N ALA A 171 9.26 -14.80 5.71
CA ALA A 171 8.31 -13.88 6.29
C ALA A 171 7.44 -14.50 7.39
N LEU A 172 7.06 -15.77 7.22
CA LEU A 172 6.33 -16.50 8.25
C LEU A 172 7.20 -16.73 9.50
N HIS A 173 8.44 -17.20 9.34
CA HIS A 173 9.36 -17.35 10.48
C HIS A 173 9.61 -16.01 11.18
N GLY A 174 9.79 -14.92 10.42
CA GLY A 174 9.97 -13.58 10.95
C GLY A 174 8.81 -13.08 11.81
N LEU A 175 7.60 -13.61 11.63
CA LEU A 175 6.43 -13.30 12.45
C LEU A 175 6.21 -14.31 13.58
N PHE A 176 6.19 -15.60 13.27
CA PHE A 176 5.77 -16.65 14.20
C PHE A 176 6.87 -17.06 15.18
N ASP A 177 8.15 -16.90 14.84
CA ASP A 177 9.27 -17.22 15.73
C ASP A 177 9.67 -16.01 16.61
N ALA A 178 9.12 -14.83 16.34
CA ALA A 178 9.35 -13.64 17.14
C ALA A 178 8.72 -13.80 18.55
N PRO A 179 9.21 -13.07 19.58
CA PRO A 179 8.61 -13.10 20.90
C PRO A 179 7.10 -12.81 20.89
N GLY A 180 6.30 -13.78 21.33
CA GLY A 180 4.84 -13.72 21.34
C GLY A 180 4.15 -14.13 20.04
N GLY A 181 4.92 -14.53 19.01
CA GLY A 181 4.44 -14.97 17.70
C GLY A 181 3.63 -16.26 17.74
N ASP A 182 3.81 -17.08 18.77
CA ASP A 182 3.01 -18.28 19.05
C ASP A 182 1.52 -17.99 19.27
N ARG A 183 1.17 -16.75 19.63
CA ARG A 183 -0.21 -16.28 19.82
C ARG A 183 -0.73 -15.46 18.66
N LEU A 184 0.05 -15.22 17.61
CA LEU A 184 -0.38 -14.43 16.45
C LEU A 184 -1.58 -15.12 15.76
N ASP A 185 -2.68 -14.38 15.58
CA ASP A 185 -3.89 -14.92 14.94
C ASP A 185 -4.40 -14.10 13.75
N VAL A 186 -3.81 -12.92 13.50
CA VAL A 186 -4.13 -12.05 12.36
C VAL A 186 -2.84 -11.49 11.76
N VAL A 187 -2.73 -11.48 10.43
CA VAL A 187 -1.66 -10.80 9.68
C VAL A 187 -2.24 -9.67 8.84
N ALA A 188 -1.81 -8.45 9.10
CA ALA A 188 -2.02 -7.26 8.28
C ALA A 188 -1.02 -7.25 7.11
N LEU A 189 -1.53 -7.19 5.88
CA LEU A 189 -0.73 -7.10 4.66
C LEU A 189 -0.73 -5.65 4.16
N ALA A 190 0.44 -5.03 4.12
CA ALA A 190 0.66 -3.65 3.68
C ALA A 190 1.72 -3.57 2.57
#